data_AF-C4NAQ7-F1
#
_entry.id   AF-C4NAQ7-F1
#
_cell.length_a   1.000
_cell.length_b   1.000
_cell.length_c   1.000
_cell.angle_alpha   90.00
_cell.angle_beta   90.00
_cell.angle_gamma   90.00
#
_symmetry.space_group_name_H-M   'P 1'
#
loop_
_entity.id
_entity.type
_entity.pdbx_description
1 polymer ?
#
loop_
_entity_poly.entity_id
_entity_poly.type
_entity_poly.pdbx_seq_one_letter_code
_entity_poly.pdbx_strand_id
1 'polypeptide(L)'
;MQVLWLLLLVSYLSATRGDGNCTTCAAWVDRAVCGFNNRCYTSFKSSCELEMINCKLPEAYKFKEAPFYGHCFRSTVQKCKAFVLLEQLNKKDKSVEMFA
;
A
#
# COMPACT_ATOMS: atom_id res chain seq x y z
N MET A 1 35.94 17.33 18.74
CA MET A 1 34.64 16.62 18.81
C MET A 1 33.71 17.13 17.69
N GLN A 2 33.92 16.69 16.45
CA GLN A 2 33.08 17.08 15.29
C GLN A 2 32.61 15.88 14.47
N VAL A 3 33.05 14.67 14.81
CA VAL A 3 32.80 13.46 14.01
C VAL A 3 31.50 12.74 14.41
N LEU A 4 30.94 13.03 15.60
CA LEU A 4 29.72 12.36 16.09
C LEU A 4 28.42 12.88 15.47
N TRP A 5 28.41 14.08 14.88
CA TRP A 5 27.19 14.69 14.34
C TRP A 5 26.82 14.18 12.93
N LEU A 6 27.78 13.64 12.19
CA LEU A 6 27.55 13.11 10.83
C LEU A 6 26.90 11.72 10.81
N LEU A 7 27.04 10.94 11.89
CA LEU A 7 26.48 9.58 11.96
C LEU A 7 24.97 9.56 12.22
N LEU A 8 24.41 10.60 12.85
CA LEU A 8 22.97 10.71 13.09
C LEU A 8 22.20 11.04 11.81
N LEU A 9 22.81 11.72 10.83
CA LEU A 9 22.15 12.11 9.57
C LEU A 9 21.86 10.96 8.59
N VAL A 10 22.53 9.82 8.75
CA VAL A 10 22.36 8.66 7.86
C VAL A 10 21.17 7.79 8.28
N SER A 11 20.66 7.94 9.51
CA SER A 11 19.56 7.11 10.02
C SER A 11 18.17 7.50 9.47
N TYR A 12 18.04 8.66 8.82
CA TYR A 12 16.74 9.19 8.38
C TYR A 12 16.38 8.85 6.93
N LEU A 13 17.27 8.19 6.19
CA LEU A 13 17.11 7.91 4.75
C LEU A 13 17.03 6.41 4.49
N SER A 14 16.03 5.74 5.05
CA SER A 14 15.67 4.39 4.64
C SER A 14 14.38 4.41 3.82
N ALA A 15 14.43 5.10 2.68
CA ALA A 15 13.47 4.96 1.60
C ALA A 15 14.24 4.45 0.38
N THR A 16 14.46 3.14 0.29
CA THR A 16 15.05 2.56 -0.91
C THR A 16 14.05 2.66 -2.06
N ARG A 17 14.44 3.38 -3.11
CA ARG A 17 13.64 3.57 -4.32
C ARG A 17 13.60 2.23 -5.05
N GLY A 18 12.48 1.51 -4.93
CA GLY A 18 12.24 0.27 -5.67
C GLY A 18 11.68 0.56 -7.05
N ASP A 19 11.69 -0.45 -7.92
CA ASP A 19 11.31 -0.38 -9.33
C ASP A 19 10.02 0.43 -9.56
N GLY A 20 10.17 1.53 -10.30
CA GLY A 20 9.11 2.46 -10.71
C GLY A 20 8.57 3.37 -9.61
N ASN A 21 9.26 4.49 -9.30
CA ASN A 21 8.80 5.63 -8.47
C ASN A 21 8.15 5.35 -7.09
N CYS A 22 8.00 4.10 -6.69
CA CYS A 22 7.35 3.70 -5.45
C CYS A 22 8.40 3.44 -4.37
N THR A 23 8.18 4.06 -3.23
CA THR A 23 8.95 3.79 -2.01
C THR A 23 8.78 2.32 -1.62
N THR A 24 9.87 1.65 -1.25
CA THR A 24 9.79 0.32 -0.65
C THR A 24 9.75 0.45 0.87
N CYS A 25 8.95 -0.39 1.52
CA CYS A 25 8.84 -0.37 2.96
C CYS A 25 10.14 -0.75 3.64
N ALA A 26 10.67 0.13 4.49
CA ALA A 26 11.65 -0.26 5.49
C ALA A 26 11.00 -1.26 6.47
N ALA A 27 11.81 -2.13 7.08
CA ALA A 27 11.36 -3.27 7.90
C ALA A 27 10.57 -2.90 9.19
N TRP A 28 10.31 -1.62 9.46
CA TRP A 28 9.56 -1.17 10.63
C TRP A 28 8.05 -1.21 10.30
N VAL A 29 7.45 -2.35 10.64
CA VAL A 29 6.05 -2.69 10.35
C VAL A 29 5.17 -2.15 11.49
N ASP A 30 4.57 -0.98 11.29
CA ASP A 30 3.86 -0.23 12.35
C ASP A 30 2.67 -1.01 12.95
N ARG A 31 1.78 -1.54 12.11
CA ARG A 31 0.69 -2.49 12.46
C ARG A 31 -0.13 -2.86 11.23
N ALA A 32 -0.86 -3.97 11.28
CA ALA A 32 -1.86 -4.30 10.27
C ALA A 32 -2.96 -3.22 10.17
N VAL A 33 -3.42 -2.94 8.95
CA VAL A 33 -4.44 -1.94 8.66
C VAL A 33 -5.52 -2.51 7.75
N CYS A 34 -6.71 -1.92 7.80
CA CYS A 34 -7.82 -2.27 6.94
C CYS A 34 -8.00 -1.15 5.93
N GLY A 35 -7.90 -1.44 4.64
CA GLY A 35 -8.09 -0.45 3.58
C GLY A 35 -9.46 -0.56 2.92
N PHE A 36 -9.99 0.57 2.46
CA PHE A 36 -11.25 0.70 1.74
C PHE A 36 -11.09 1.60 0.51
N ASN A 37 -11.55 1.15 -0.67
CA ASN A 37 -11.41 1.89 -1.94
C ASN A 37 -12.77 2.34 -2.53
N ASN A 38 -13.74 2.67 -1.69
CA ASN A 38 -15.13 2.96 -2.06
C ASN A 38 -15.93 1.77 -2.62
N ARG A 39 -15.31 0.60 -2.84
CA ARG A 39 -16.00 -0.61 -3.34
C ARG A 39 -15.88 -1.79 -2.37
N CYS A 40 -14.70 -2.01 -1.82
CA CYS A 40 -14.42 -3.19 -1.01
C CYS A 40 -13.36 -2.92 0.06
N TYR A 41 -13.33 -3.81 1.05
CA TYR A 41 -12.35 -3.81 2.13
C TYR A 41 -11.27 -4.86 1.87
N THR A 42 -10.04 -4.56 2.30
CA THR A 42 -8.91 -5.51 2.26
C THR A 42 -7.99 -5.29 3.45
N SER A 43 -7.47 -6.36 4.03
CA SER A 43 -6.46 -6.27 5.09
C SER A 43 -5.06 -6.14 4.49
N PHE A 44 -4.26 -5.23 5.05
CA PHE A 44 -2.85 -5.09 4.77
C PHE A 44 -2.05 -5.39 6.05
N LYS A 45 -0.89 -6.00 5.88
CA LYS A 45 0.10 -6.30 6.93
C LYS A 45 0.66 -5.04 7.58
N SER A 46 0.70 -3.93 6.84
CA SER A 46 1.08 -2.62 7.34
C SER A 46 0.46 -1.45 6.58
N SER A 47 0.48 -0.27 7.21
CA SER A 47 0.26 1.02 6.54
C SER A 47 1.17 1.17 5.32
N CYS A 48 2.43 0.75 5.45
CA CYS A 48 3.36 0.81 4.34
C CYS A 48 3.02 -0.16 3.19
N GLU A 49 2.52 -1.38 3.48
CA GLU A 49 2.05 -2.28 2.42
C GLU A 49 0.85 -1.66 1.66
N LEU A 50 -0.04 -0.97 2.37
CA LEU A 50 -1.13 -0.20 1.74
C LEU A 50 -0.57 0.89 0.81
N GLU A 51 0.42 1.66 1.25
CA GLU A 51 1.06 2.70 0.45
C GLU A 51 1.77 2.14 -0.80
N MET A 52 2.52 1.05 -0.63
CA MET A 52 3.19 0.36 -1.75
C MET A 52 2.19 -0.11 -2.81
N ILE A 53 1.06 -0.68 -2.37
CA ILE A 53 0.01 -1.10 -3.28
C ILE A 53 -0.63 0.12 -3.95
N ASN A 54 -0.98 1.16 -3.19
CA ASN A 54 -1.56 2.38 -3.73
C ASN A 54 -0.68 3.10 -4.74
N CYS A 55 0.64 3.03 -4.57
CA CYS A 55 1.58 3.63 -5.52
C CYS A 55 1.49 3.00 -6.92
N LYS A 56 1.11 1.72 -7.00
CA LYS A 56 0.96 0.99 -8.26
C LYS A 56 -0.48 0.99 -8.80
N LEU A 57 -1.45 1.41 -7.99
CA LEU A 57 -2.85 1.44 -8.38
C LEU A 57 -3.24 2.80 -8.99
N PRO A 58 -4.10 2.80 -10.03
CA PRO A 58 -4.75 4.02 -10.47
C PRO A 58 -5.59 4.64 -9.35
N GLU A 59 -5.77 5.96 -9.37
CA GLU A 59 -6.46 6.72 -8.32
C GLU A 59 -7.83 6.13 -7.96
N ALA A 60 -8.60 5.69 -8.95
CA ALA A 60 -9.93 5.10 -8.78
C ALA A 60 -9.95 3.79 -7.95
N TYR A 61 -8.80 3.13 -7.79
CA TYR A 61 -8.67 1.86 -7.08
C TYR A 61 -7.87 1.96 -5.78
N LYS A 62 -7.36 3.15 -5.44
CA LYS A 62 -6.56 3.35 -4.23
C LYS A 62 -7.41 3.12 -2.98
N PHE A 63 -6.79 2.50 -1.99
CA PHE A 63 -7.36 2.22 -0.69
C PHE A 63 -7.05 3.36 0.28
N LYS A 64 -8.01 3.74 1.10
CA LYS A 64 -7.80 4.59 2.29
C LYS A 64 -7.85 3.71 3.52
N GLU A 65 -7.03 3.99 4.52
CA GLU A 65 -7.15 3.29 5.81
C GLU A 65 -8.55 3.57 6.41
N ALA A 66 -9.26 2.50 6.73
CA ALA A 66 -10.55 2.55 7.40
C ALA A 66 -10.35 2.87 8.89
N PRO A 67 -11.32 3.55 9.54
CA PRO A 67 -11.19 3.95 10.95
C PRO A 67 -10.96 2.80 11.94
N PHE A 68 -11.46 1.60 11.62
CA PHE A 68 -11.31 0.42 12.47
C PHE A 68 -10.85 -0.80 11.67
N TYR A 69 -9.78 -1.45 12.13
CA TYR A 69 -9.27 -2.69 11.53
C TYR A 69 -10.33 -3.78 11.43
N GLY A 70 -11.24 -3.84 12.42
CA GLY A 70 -12.36 -4.78 12.49
C GLY A 70 -13.30 -4.76 11.28
N HIS A 71 -13.35 -3.69 10.49
CA HIS A 71 -14.20 -3.63 9.30
C HIS A 71 -13.89 -4.72 8.28
N CYS A 72 -12.61 -5.07 8.11
CA CYS A 72 -12.18 -6.12 7.19
C CYS A 72 -12.65 -7.53 7.59
N PHE A 73 -13.11 -7.71 8.84
CA PHE A 73 -13.56 -9.00 9.37
C PHE A 73 -15.07 -9.15 9.40
N ARG A 74 -15.83 -8.06 9.26
CA ARG A 74 -17.29 -8.13 9.20
C ARG A 74 -17.73 -9.03 8.04
N SER A 75 -18.72 -9.88 8.29
CA SER A 75 -19.26 -10.79 7.27
C SER A 75 -20.11 -10.06 6.23
N THR A 76 -20.66 -8.90 6.59
CA THR A 76 -21.58 -8.11 5.76
C THR A 76 -20.87 -7.16 4.79
N VAL A 77 -19.54 -7.05 4.83
CA VAL A 77 -18.79 -6.16 3.94
C VAL A 77 -18.26 -6.91 2.73
N GLN A 78 -18.19 -6.22 1.60
CA GLN A 78 -17.52 -6.75 0.41
C GLN A 78 -16.00 -6.75 0.64
N LYS A 79 -15.37 -7.91 0.44
CA LYS A 79 -13.92 -8.09 0.59
C LYS A 79 -13.26 -8.25 -0.77
N CYS A 80 -12.10 -7.65 -0.95
CA CYS A 80 -11.29 -7.82 -2.15
C CYS A 80 -9.87 -8.26 -1.81
N LYS A 81 -9.18 -8.79 -2.82
CA LYS A 81 -7.76 -9.14 -2.73
C LYS A 81 -6.97 -8.10 -3.51
N ALA A 82 -6.39 -7.11 -2.83
CA ALA A 82 -5.66 -6.02 -3.48
C ALA A 82 -4.53 -6.50 -4.42
N PHE A 83 -3.84 -7.57 -4.06
CA PHE A 83 -2.81 -8.19 -4.90
C PHE A 83 -3.36 -8.77 -6.21
N VAL A 84 -4.57 -9.34 -6.19
CA VAL A 84 -5.23 -9.84 -7.41
C VAL A 84 -5.60 -8.69 -8.33
N LEU A 85 -6.06 -7.57 -7.78
CA LEU A 85 -6.34 -6.36 -8.57
C LEU A 85 -5.06 -5.83 -9.24
N LEU A 86 -3.95 -5.79 -8.49
CA LEU A 86 -2.66 -5.38 -9.02
C LEU A 86 -2.17 -6.35 -10.12
N GLU A 87 -2.31 -7.66 -9.93
CA GLU A 87 -1.98 -8.64 -10.96
C GLU A 87 -2.85 -8.50 -12.20
N GLN A 88 -4.15 -8.25 -12.05
CA GLN A 88 -5.06 -8.03 -13.17
C GLN A 88 -4.70 -6.76 -13.95
N LEU A 89 -4.35 -5.68 -13.25
CA LEU A 89 -3.87 -4.45 -13.87
C LEU A 89 -2.53 -4.63 -14.58
N ASN A 90 -1.61 -5.41 -13.99
CA ASN A 90 -0.31 -5.70 -14.62
C ASN A 90 -0.42 -6.66 -15.81
N LYS A 91 -1.43 -7.54 -15.83
CA LYS A 91 -1.73 -8.44 -16.96
C LYS A 91 -2.50 -7.73 -18.08
N LYS A 92 -3.22 -6.64 -17.76
CA LYS A 92 -3.89 -5.83 -18.77
C LYS A 92 -2.89 -4.91 -19.45
N ASP A 93 -2.60 -5.25 -20.69
CA ASP A 93 -2.17 -4.30 -21.71
C ASP A 93 -3.04 -3.03 -21.62
N LYS A 94 -2.45 -1.84 -21.77
CA LYS A 94 -3.08 -0.52 -21.49
C LYS A 94 -4.30 -0.19 -22.38
N SER A 95 -4.78 -1.15 -23.17
CA SER A 95 -5.77 -1.00 -24.22
C SER A 95 -7.18 -1.50 -23.86
N VAL A 96 -7.41 -2.08 -22.67
CA VAL A 96 -8.72 -2.69 -22.34
C VAL A 96 -9.35 -2.07 -21.11
N GLU A 97 -10.38 -1.25 -21.32
CA GLU A 97 -11.25 -0.69 -20.28
C GLU A 97 -11.60 -1.76 -19.24
N MET A 98 -11.22 -1.47 -17.99
CA MET A 98 -11.68 -2.24 -16.85
C MET A 98 -13.06 -1.67 -16.52
N PHE A 99 -14.08 -2.53 -16.52
CA PHE A 99 -15.49 -2.27 -16.22
C PHE A 99 -16.34 -1.84 -17.44
N ALA A 100 -17.06 -2.83 -17.99
CA ALA A 100 -18.42 -2.65 -18.50
C ALA A 100 -19.40 -2.86 -17.34
#